data_AF-A0A832IIU9-F1
#
_entry.id   AF-A0A832IIU9-F1
#
_cell.length_a   1.000
_cell.length_b   1.000
_cell.length_c   1.000
_cell.angle_alpha   90.00
_cell.angle_beta   90.00
_cell.angle_gamma   90.00
#
_symmetry.space_group_name_H-M   'P 1'
#
loop_
_entity.id
_entity.type
_entity.pdbx_description
1 polymer ?
#
loop_
_entity_poly.entity_id
_entity_poly.type
_entity_poly.pdbx_seq_one_letter_code
_entity_poly.pdbx_strand_id
1 'polypeptide(L)'
;MLRILTVLLITSFTTVMNAQDSTDDEHMEAYIVIADTSQTYSRLRSKMLSLSKKLEIKIDTMGRGFNSVKKLICLPENDEDELYAGYYFPRRYPSEVLSLEYLNYYTNDNNSTENTIALVTIITDDKAAAEKNLAKVKKYSKNAFVINVTLYMGCMH
;
A
#
# COMPACT_ATOMS: atom_id res chain seq x y z
N MET A 1 -78.04 28.11 -11.70
CA MET A 1 -76.60 28.40 -11.61
C MET A 1 -76.08 27.83 -10.30
N LEU A 2 -75.29 26.76 -10.34
CA LEU A 2 -74.61 26.21 -9.15
C LEU A 2 -73.17 25.89 -9.55
N ARG A 3 -72.21 26.61 -8.97
CA ARG A 3 -70.77 26.48 -9.23
C ARG A 3 -70.22 25.33 -8.39
N ILE A 4 -69.61 24.33 -9.04
CA ILE A 4 -68.86 23.26 -8.37
C ILE A 4 -67.42 23.77 -8.19
N LEU A 5 -66.98 23.82 -6.94
CA LEU A 5 -65.64 24.22 -6.51
C LEU A 5 -64.80 22.96 -6.34
N THR A 6 -63.81 22.74 -7.20
CA THR A 6 -62.88 21.61 -7.09
C THR A 6 -61.65 22.07 -6.30
N VAL A 7 -61.41 21.47 -5.14
CA VAL A 7 -60.20 21.67 -4.33
C VAL A 7 -59.15 20.64 -4.75
N LEU A 8 -57.99 21.10 -5.21
CA LEU A 8 -56.85 20.27 -5.56
C LEU A 8 -55.91 20.16 -4.36
N LEU A 9 -55.80 18.96 -3.76
CA LEU A 9 -54.91 18.66 -2.65
C LEU A 9 -53.57 18.17 -3.21
N ILE A 10 -52.50 18.94 -3.02
CA ILE A 10 -51.13 18.56 -3.44
C ILE A 10 -50.41 17.99 -2.22
N THR A 11 -50.20 16.67 -2.20
CA THR A 11 -49.34 16.01 -1.22
C THR A 11 -47.91 16.00 -1.74
N SER A 12 -47.01 16.69 -1.05
CA SER A 12 -45.58 16.69 -1.36
C SER A 12 -44.93 15.48 -0.68
N PHE A 13 -44.52 14.50 -1.48
CA PHE A 13 -43.68 13.39 -1.04
C PHE A 13 -42.22 13.88 -1.03
N THR A 14 -41.68 14.15 0.16
CA THR A 14 -40.23 14.42 0.31
C THR A 14 -39.51 13.09 0.47
N THR A 15 -38.76 12.67 -0.55
CA THR A 15 -37.82 11.57 -0.45
C THR A 15 -36.62 12.02 0.39
N VAL A 16 -36.44 11.42 1.57
CA VAL A 16 -35.22 11.57 2.36
C VAL A 16 -34.14 10.72 1.66
N MET A 17 -33.24 11.38 0.93
CA MET A 17 -32.02 10.73 0.44
C MET A 17 -31.06 10.56 1.62
N ASN A 18 -30.96 9.34 2.15
CA ASN A 18 -29.83 8.94 2.97
C ASN A 18 -28.64 8.72 2.03
N ALA A 19 -27.70 9.68 1.99
CA ALA A 19 -26.37 9.43 1.48
C ALA A 19 -25.66 8.56 2.51
N GLN A 20 -25.56 7.25 2.26
CA GLN A 20 -24.58 6.42 2.95
C GLN A 20 -23.21 6.80 2.39
N ASP A 21 -22.41 7.45 3.22
CA ASP A 21 -21.00 7.69 2.98
C ASP A 21 -20.29 6.32 2.93
N SER A 22 -19.85 5.90 1.74
CA SER A 22 -19.23 4.60 1.52
C SER A 22 -17.79 4.63 2.02
N THR A 23 -17.58 4.24 3.28
CA THR A 23 -16.26 4.03 3.88
C THR A 23 -15.42 2.94 3.18
N ASP A 24 -15.97 2.27 2.17
CA ASP A 24 -15.33 1.19 1.40
C ASP A 24 -14.40 1.72 0.28
N ASP A 25 -14.54 3.00 -0.11
CA ASP A 25 -13.77 3.56 -1.25
C ASP A 25 -12.30 3.91 -0.89
N GLU A 26 -11.96 3.95 0.39
CA GLU A 26 -10.61 4.33 0.85
C GLU A 26 -9.71 3.13 1.17
N HIS A 27 -10.13 1.90 0.86
CA HIS A 27 -9.35 0.69 1.11
C HIS A 27 -9.24 -0.20 -0.12
N MET A 28 -8.14 -0.95 -0.22
CA MET A 28 -7.90 -1.90 -1.30
C MET A 28 -7.38 -3.23 -0.73
N GLU A 29 -8.04 -4.32 -1.10
CA GLU A 29 -7.50 -5.66 -0.93
C GLU A 29 -6.27 -5.83 -1.82
N ALA A 30 -5.13 -6.13 -1.21
CA ALA A 30 -3.84 -6.22 -1.87
C ALA A 30 -3.20 -7.58 -1.60
N TYR A 31 -2.43 -8.02 -2.59
CA TYR A 31 -1.49 -9.11 -2.54
C TYR A 31 -0.09 -8.54 -2.71
N ILE A 32 0.76 -8.75 -1.71
CA ILE A 32 2.14 -8.25 -1.69
C ILE A 32 3.09 -9.44 -1.76
N VAL A 33 3.93 -9.48 -2.80
CA VAL A 33 4.99 -10.48 -2.91
C VAL A 33 6.24 -9.95 -2.21
N ILE A 34 6.72 -10.72 -1.23
CA ILE A 34 7.92 -10.44 -0.47
C ILE A 34 8.98 -11.45 -0.88
N ALA A 35 10.11 -10.98 -1.41
CA ALA A 35 11.21 -11.85 -1.80
C ALA A 35 11.99 -12.38 -0.59
N ASP A 36 12.20 -11.56 0.43
CA ASP A 36 12.92 -11.91 1.66
C ASP A 36 12.65 -10.85 2.73
N THR A 37 12.95 -11.19 3.98
CA THR A 37 12.90 -10.24 5.11
C THR A 37 14.24 -10.19 5.84
N SER A 38 14.47 -9.10 6.59
CA SER A 38 15.66 -8.92 7.42
C SER A 38 15.53 -7.69 8.30
N GLN A 39 16.25 -7.65 9.42
CA GLN A 39 16.48 -6.41 10.15
C GLN A 39 17.72 -5.65 9.63
N THR A 40 18.46 -6.21 8.68
CA THR A 40 19.69 -5.61 8.15
C THR A 40 19.43 -4.99 6.77
N TYR A 41 19.32 -3.66 6.73
CA TYR A 41 19.11 -2.90 5.50
C TYR A 41 20.12 -3.23 4.40
N SER A 42 21.42 -3.24 4.71
CA SER A 42 22.49 -3.48 3.73
C SER A 42 22.41 -4.87 3.07
N ARG A 43 22.01 -5.90 3.84
CA ARG A 43 21.78 -7.26 3.34
C ARG A 43 20.65 -7.27 2.31
N LEU A 44 19.49 -6.69 2.65
CA LEU A 44 18.37 -6.64 1.72
C LEU A 44 18.63 -5.73 0.53
N ARG A 45 19.32 -4.61 0.71
CA ARG A 45 19.72 -3.73 -0.40
C ARG A 45 20.59 -4.46 -1.42
N SER A 46 21.56 -5.25 -0.95
CA SER A 46 22.41 -6.07 -1.83
C SER A 46 21.59 -7.13 -2.58
N LYS A 47 20.64 -7.78 -1.89
CA LYS A 47 19.72 -8.74 -2.50
C LYS A 47 18.80 -8.07 -3.52
N MET A 48 18.27 -6.89 -3.22
CA MET A 48 17.44 -6.09 -4.12
C MET A 48 18.19 -5.76 -5.42
N LEU A 49 19.44 -5.30 -5.33
CA LEU A 49 20.27 -5.05 -6.51
C LEU A 49 20.52 -6.32 -7.33
N SER A 50 20.72 -7.47 -6.68
CA SER A 50 20.86 -8.76 -7.37
C SER A 50 19.57 -9.19 -8.07
N LEU A 51 18.42 -9.06 -7.41
CA LEU A 51 17.12 -9.41 -7.97
C LEU A 51 16.74 -8.49 -9.13
N SER A 52 17.02 -7.18 -9.04
CA SER A 52 16.76 -6.23 -10.11
C SER A 52 17.44 -6.66 -11.42
N LYS A 53 18.69 -7.11 -11.34
CA LYS A 53 19.44 -7.62 -12.49
C LYS A 53 18.89 -8.95 -13.03
N LYS A 54 18.47 -9.87 -12.15
CA LYS A 54 18.03 -11.23 -12.53
C LYS A 54 16.60 -11.29 -13.06
N LEU A 55 15.74 -10.41 -12.55
CA LEU A 55 14.32 -10.37 -12.86
C LEU A 55 13.95 -9.21 -13.79
N GLU A 56 14.90 -8.31 -14.07
CA GLU A 56 14.69 -7.09 -14.85
C GLU A 56 13.59 -6.18 -14.27
N ILE A 57 13.37 -6.26 -12.95
CA ILE A 57 12.43 -5.41 -12.22
C ILE A 57 13.17 -4.13 -11.78
N LYS A 58 12.55 -2.98 -12.03
CA LYS A 58 13.08 -1.67 -11.62
C LYS A 58 13.07 -1.54 -10.10
N ILE A 59 14.05 -0.80 -9.57
CA ILE A 59 14.05 -0.39 -8.16
C ILE A 59 13.40 0.99 -8.08
N ASP A 60 12.47 1.17 -7.15
CA ASP A 60 11.89 2.46 -6.84
C ASP A 60 11.77 2.63 -5.32
N THR A 61 12.55 3.58 -4.78
CA THR A 61 12.60 3.87 -3.35
C THR A 61 11.62 4.96 -2.92
N MET A 62 10.94 5.64 -3.85
CA MET A 62 10.14 6.84 -3.58
C MET A 62 10.95 7.94 -2.88
N GLY A 63 12.20 8.16 -3.29
CA GLY A 63 13.09 9.14 -2.67
C GLY A 63 13.68 8.73 -1.31
N ARG A 64 13.19 7.64 -0.70
CA ARG A 64 13.66 7.17 0.61
C ARG A 64 15.07 6.58 0.56
N GLY A 65 15.79 6.72 1.66
CA GLY A 65 17.10 6.11 1.92
C GLY A 65 17.24 5.64 3.36
N PHE A 66 18.30 4.87 3.67
CA PHE A 66 18.57 4.48 5.06
C PHE A 66 19.39 5.57 5.76
N ASN A 67 18.81 6.20 6.77
CA ASN A 67 19.47 7.13 7.66
C ASN A 67 20.19 6.35 8.77
N SER A 68 21.53 6.38 8.80
CA SER A 68 22.32 5.63 9.78
C SER A 68 22.24 6.17 11.20
N VAL A 69 21.91 7.45 11.37
CA VAL A 69 21.76 8.10 12.68
C VAL A 69 20.43 7.68 13.30
N LYS A 70 19.33 7.79 12.54
CA LYS A 70 17.99 7.36 12.95
C LYS A 70 17.79 5.84 12.91
N LYS A 71 18.67 5.11 12.21
CA LYS A 71 18.54 3.68 11.91
C LYS A 71 17.22 3.32 11.22
N LEU A 72 16.78 4.20 10.31
CA LEU A 72 15.45 4.19 9.70
C LEU A 72 15.55 4.33 8.17
N ILE A 73 14.69 3.64 7.42
CA ILE A 73 14.41 3.99 6.02
C ILE A 73 13.44 5.18 6.04
N CYS A 74 13.87 6.35 5.57
CA CYS A 74 13.07 7.56 5.62
C CYS A 74 13.30 8.45 4.39
N LEU A 75 12.41 9.42 4.20
CA LEU A 75 12.65 10.55 3.30
C LEU A 75 13.80 11.44 3.84
N PRO A 76 14.42 12.26 2.97
CA PRO A 76 15.35 13.30 3.41
C PRO A 76 14.73 14.24 4.46
N GLU A 77 15.56 14.87 5.29
CA GLU A 77 15.09 15.85 6.29
C GLU A 77 14.57 17.15 5.64
N ASN A 78 14.90 17.37 4.37
CA ASN A 78 14.52 18.55 3.59
C ASN A 78 13.55 18.18 2.46
N ASP A 79 12.77 17.12 2.65
CA ASP A 79 11.69 16.74 1.73
C ASP A 79 10.62 17.85 1.67
N GLU A 80 9.92 17.96 0.54
CA GLU A 80 8.88 18.98 0.34
C GLU A 80 7.62 18.69 1.17
N ASP A 81 7.38 17.42 1.51
CA ASP A 81 6.35 17.01 2.44
C ASP A 81 6.86 17.13 3.89
N GLU A 82 6.62 18.30 4.51
CA GLU A 82 7.08 18.61 5.87
C GLU A 82 6.60 17.58 6.92
N LEU A 83 5.46 16.92 6.70
CA LEU A 83 4.93 15.91 7.63
C LEU A 83 5.78 14.63 7.62
N TYR A 84 6.33 14.28 6.45
CA TYR A 84 7.12 13.05 6.26
C TYR A 84 8.62 13.29 6.11
N ALA A 85 9.08 14.53 6.09
CA ALA A 85 10.49 14.89 6.09
C ALA A 85 11.22 14.20 7.26
N GLY A 86 12.20 13.35 6.95
CA GLY A 86 12.93 12.58 7.95
C GLY A 86 12.17 11.40 8.58
N TYR A 87 10.98 11.05 8.09
CA TYR A 87 10.16 9.92 8.53
C TYR A 87 9.97 8.88 7.42
N TYR A 88 9.46 7.71 7.81
CA TYR A 88 9.09 6.67 6.87
C TYR A 88 7.75 6.99 6.19
N PHE A 89 7.75 7.04 4.87
CA PHE A 89 6.54 7.17 4.05
C PHE A 89 6.23 5.84 3.37
N PRO A 90 5.11 5.16 3.63
CA PRO A 90 4.84 3.81 3.12
C PRO A 90 4.41 3.78 1.65
N ARG A 91 4.80 2.73 0.93
CA ARG A 91 4.25 2.44 -0.40
C ARG A 91 2.89 1.71 -0.27
N ARG A 92 1.84 2.26 -0.88
CA ARG A 92 0.48 1.71 -0.76
C ARG A 92 -0.14 1.34 -2.10
N TYR A 93 0.18 2.06 -3.16
CA TYR A 93 -0.43 1.85 -4.48
C TYR A 93 0.16 0.64 -5.24
N PRO A 94 -0.67 -0.02 -6.08
CA PRO A 94 -0.20 -1.10 -6.94
C PRO A 94 1.02 -0.71 -7.75
N SER A 95 2.05 -1.57 -7.72
CA SER A 95 3.30 -1.34 -8.44
C SER A 95 4.12 -2.63 -8.51
N GLU A 96 4.68 -2.93 -9.70
CA GLU A 96 5.64 -4.03 -9.90
C GLU A 96 7.07 -3.45 -9.92
N VAL A 97 7.55 -3.10 -8.72
CA VAL A 97 8.89 -2.55 -8.49
C VAL A 97 9.52 -3.22 -7.28
N LEU A 98 10.84 -3.19 -7.24
CA LEU A 98 11.60 -3.60 -6.07
C LEU A 98 11.71 -2.43 -5.09
N SER A 99 11.26 -2.65 -3.86
CA SER A 99 11.39 -1.66 -2.79
C SER A 99 11.67 -2.33 -1.43
N LEU A 100 12.20 -1.52 -0.50
CA LEU A 100 12.44 -1.93 0.87
C LEU A 100 11.44 -1.21 1.75
N GLU A 101 10.58 -1.98 2.41
CA GLU A 101 9.45 -1.49 3.19
C GLU A 101 9.48 -2.10 4.58
N TYR A 102 8.83 -1.47 5.56
CA TYR A 102 8.66 -2.08 6.87
C TYR A 102 7.48 -3.05 6.87
N LEU A 103 7.73 -4.30 7.27
CA LEU A 103 6.74 -5.38 7.21
C LEU A 103 5.54 -5.11 8.13
N ASN A 104 5.80 -4.54 9.30
CA ASN A 104 4.78 -4.19 10.31
C ASN A 104 3.74 -3.18 9.80
N TYR A 105 4.04 -2.42 8.74
CA TYR A 105 3.06 -1.54 8.12
C TYR A 105 1.96 -2.34 7.40
N TYR A 106 2.28 -3.53 6.87
CA TYR A 106 1.33 -4.35 6.10
C TYR A 106 0.71 -5.45 6.94
N THR A 107 1.49 -6.06 7.82
CA THR A 107 1.01 -7.07 8.75
C THR A 107 0.67 -6.32 10.03
N ASN A 108 -0.62 -6.16 10.35
CA ASN A 108 -1.12 -5.59 11.62
C ASN A 108 -0.73 -6.44 12.86
N ASP A 109 0.50 -6.96 12.87
CA ASP A 109 1.02 -7.94 13.77
C ASP A 109 1.97 -7.26 14.76
N ASN A 110 1.48 -7.12 15.99
CA ASN A 110 2.25 -6.70 17.15
C ASN A 110 3.45 -7.64 17.44
N ASN A 111 3.58 -8.79 16.75
CA ASN A 111 4.71 -9.71 16.87
C ASN A 111 5.83 -9.48 15.85
N SER A 112 5.64 -8.64 14.83
CA SER A 112 6.75 -8.25 13.95
C SER A 112 7.64 -7.28 14.72
N THR A 113 8.92 -7.62 14.91
CA THR A 113 9.85 -6.67 15.56
C THR A 113 9.82 -5.38 14.76
N GLU A 114 9.68 -4.22 15.42
CA GLU A 114 9.40 -2.89 14.84
C GLU A 114 10.26 -2.49 13.63
N ASN A 115 11.38 -3.19 13.40
CA ASN A 115 12.36 -2.92 12.35
C ASN A 115 12.51 -4.04 11.30
N THR A 116 11.54 -4.95 11.17
CA THR A 116 11.60 -5.98 10.12
C THR A 116 11.37 -5.33 8.75
N ILE A 117 12.40 -5.34 7.91
CA ILE A 117 12.33 -4.85 6.54
C ILE A 117 11.92 -6.01 5.62
N ALA A 118 10.99 -5.75 4.72
CA ALA A 118 10.58 -6.62 3.64
C ALA A 118 11.14 -6.10 2.31
N LEU A 119 11.68 -7.01 1.49
CA LEU A 119 12.00 -6.74 0.09
C LEU A 119 10.78 -7.07 -0.77
N VAL A 120 9.99 -6.05 -1.09
CA VAL A 120 8.77 -6.16 -1.89
C VAL A 120 9.13 -6.21 -3.38
N THR A 121 8.40 -7.03 -4.15
CA THR A 121 8.58 -7.16 -5.61
C THR A 121 7.35 -6.75 -6.42
N ILE A 122 6.16 -6.84 -5.81
CA ILE A 122 4.91 -6.32 -6.36
C ILE A 122 3.92 -6.06 -5.23
N ILE A 123 3.14 -4.98 -5.37
CA ILE A 123 1.86 -4.75 -4.70
C ILE A 123 0.79 -4.77 -5.80
N THR A 124 -0.26 -5.55 -5.65
CA THR A 124 -1.33 -5.67 -6.66
C THR A 124 -2.63 -6.13 -6.02
N ASP A 125 -3.76 -5.69 -6.57
CA ASP A 125 -5.11 -6.20 -6.30
C ASP A 125 -5.43 -7.50 -7.06
N ASP A 126 -4.58 -7.90 -8.02
CA ASP A 126 -4.73 -9.14 -8.79
C ASP A 126 -3.92 -10.30 -8.17
N LYS A 127 -4.64 -11.25 -7.56
CA LYS A 127 -4.06 -12.47 -6.99
C LYS A 127 -3.24 -13.28 -8.00
N ALA A 128 -3.70 -13.41 -9.25
CA ALA A 128 -2.99 -14.18 -10.28
C ALA A 128 -1.70 -13.49 -10.70
N ALA A 129 -1.69 -12.15 -10.75
CA ALA A 129 -0.46 -11.38 -10.96
C ALA A 129 0.55 -11.61 -9.82
N ALA A 130 0.10 -11.60 -8.56
CA ALA A 130 0.95 -11.89 -7.41
C ALA A 130 1.52 -13.31 -7.44
N GLU A 131 0.71 -14.33 -7.74
CA GLU A 131 1.15 -15.72 -7.85
C GLU A 131 2.17 -15.92 -8.99
N LYS A 132 1.94 -15.29 -10.15
CA LYS A 132 2.87 -15.29 -11.28
C LYS A 132 4.20 -14.62 -10.90
N ASN A 133 4.16 -13.48 -10.22
CA ASN A 133 5.35 -12.78 -9.77
C ASN A 133 6.11 -13.63 -8.72
N LEU A 134 5.42 -14.21 -7.73
CA LEU A 134 6.00 -15.12 -6.74
C LEU A 134 6.74 -16.29 -7.39
N ALA A 135 6.15 -16.93 -8.40
CA ALA A 135 6.76 -18.04 -9.12
C ALA A 135 8.08 -17.63 -9.81
N LYS A 136 8.14 -16.42 -10.39
CA LYS A 136 9.39 -15.86 -10.94
C LYS A 136 10.42 -15.60 -9.84
N VAL A 137 10.02 -14.94 -8.75
CA VAL A 137 10.90 -14.57 -7.64
C VAL A 137 11.49 -15.80 -6.94
N LYS A 138 10.71 -16.87 -6.75
CA LYS A 138 11.15 -18.12 -6.11
C LYS A 138 12.32 -18.80 -6.82
N LYS A 139 12.55 -18.53 -8.11
CA LYS A 139 13.74 -19.00 -8.84
C LYS A 139 15.05 -18.46 -8.26
N TYR A 140 15.01 -17.29 -7.63
CA TYR A 140 16.19 -16.60 -7.10
C TYR A 140 16.12 -16.29 -5.60
N SER A 141 14.94 -16.44 -4.99
CA SER A 141 14.74 -16.27 -3.55
C SER A 141 13.79 -17.34 -2.99
N LYS A 142 14.36 -18.38 -2.37
CA LYS A 142 13.60 -19.51 -1.84
C LYS A 142 12.64 -19.12 -0.70
N ASN A 143 12.97 -18.07 0.04
CA ASN A 143 12.18 -17.55 1.15
C ASN A 143 10.98 -16.69 0.69
N ALA A 144 10.77 -16.52 -0.62
CA ALA A 144 9.72 -15.63 -1.09
C ALA A 144 8.31 -16.14 -0.75
N PHE A 145 7.45 -15.23 -0.32
CA PHE A 145 6.06 -15.50 0.06
C PHE A 145 5.14 -14.35 -0.36
N VAL A 146 3.83 -14.57 -0.24
CA VAL A 146 2.79 -13.56 -0.49
C VAL A 146 2.03 -13.34 0.80
N ILE A 147 1.69 -12.08 1.07
CA ILE A 147 0.70 -11.70 2.08
C ILE A 147 -0.51 -11.09 1.39
N ASN A 148 -1.69 -11.29 1.97
CA ASN A 148 -2.92 -10.62 1.59
C ASN A 148 -3.32 -9.67 2.73
N VAL A 149 -3.56 -8.40 2.38
CA VAL A 149 -3.74 -7.31 3.33
C VAL A 149 -4.73 -6.29 2.77
N THR A 150 -5.44 -5.59 3.65
CA THR A 150 -6.27 -4.44 3.29
C THR A 150 -5.44 -3.17 3.47
N LEU A 151 -5.14 -2.45 2.40
CA LEU A 151 -4.35 -1.22 2.43
C LEU A 151 -5.26 0.01 2.40
N TYR A 152 -4.98 0.99 3.25
CA TYR A 152 -5.60 2.31 3.16
C TYR A 152 -5.10 3.02 1.90
N MET A 153 -6.00 3.48 1.03
CA MET A 153 -5.75 4.20 -0.24
C MET A 153 -6.03 5.70 -0.16
N GLY A 154 -6.63 6.19 0.92
CA GLY A 154 -6.93 7.61 1.10
C GLY A 154 -5.69 8.51 1.16
N CYS A 155 -5.93 9.81 1.27
CA CYS A 155 -4.85 10.80 1.37
C CYS A 155 -4.10 10.60 2.70
N MET A 156 -2.77 10.65 2.65
CA MET A 156 -1.91 10.64 3.85
C MET A 156 -1.46 12.06 4.24
N HIS A 157 -2.10 13.08 3.65
CA HIS A 157 -1.82 14.51 3.81
C HIS A 157 -3.07 15.22 4.31
#